data_AF-A0A2P8QUF0-F1
#
_entry.id   AF-A0A2P8QUF0-F1
#
_cell.length_a   1.000
_cell.length_b   1.000
_cell.length_c   1.000
_cell.angle_alpha   90.00
_cell.angle_beta   90.00
_cell.angle_gamma   90.00
#
_symmetry.space_group_name_H-M   'P 1'
#
loop_
_entity.id
_entity.type
_entity.pdbx_description
1 polymer ?
#
loop_
_entity_poly.entity_id
_entity_poly.type
_entity_poly.pdbx_seq_one_letter_code
_entity_poly.pdbx_strand_id
1 'polypeptide(L)'
;MPQGVVFMESGVQFDWEQCSEALALIRLGSRENSNFSLLQNLVLEASARYPQLRQLRFVNVPIPTSQLESWSYYLAAQLIVQWRSLPLLKYSVESVVSELGLNDPGSREPCFTTLNRTATATLLTKQLAIRMESLQQKCQQQLASQRQQWLEQETRQLAEWFTSPTAESGSLAQLQSNVLVLRAKMLRQLQGYFDQMHQIGARSLLEWLNSLIKTFDSIRANYEARRQDCLRRESSAWRAYYNLNPQLEERRWKLFSSDRANWQVVLSAFATAYNFKLEAEIYTQSAQLVGELAQQTRLYADSVKQIDDLLARVQEYFTARGSIGQLFLPLLQNFLVERVNAVQLRDELESWTNCTFDQWHTLDSSQTTALCEQILLKTRPLCLEVYAECCRCIFNLELLNRQDQTIPSEPGLTKAEKLISLQVQNVDIQDVLELLAKMAHVCVVADRSIGGTVSVSLDRVPFTEALEVVAAAGNLTYTKNSNIYTFNRLSGRNPPTTIISENSNIYTFERQYDP
;
A
#
# COMPACT_ATOMS: atom_id res chain seq x y z
N MET A 1 1.60 -40.96 22.66
CA MET A 1 2.90 -40.74 23.34
C MET A 1 3.48 -39.44 22.82
N PRO A 2 3.93 -38.49 23.67
CA PRO A 2 4.46 -37.23 23.17
C PRO A 2 5.84 -37.48 22.58
N GLN A 3 6.03 -37.09 21.31
CA GLN A 3 7.33 -37.13 20.62
C GLN A 3 8.06 -35.83 20.93
N GLY A 4 9.28 -35.93 21.47
CA GLY A 4 10.10 -34.79 21.89
C GLY A 4 10.95 -34.23 20.76
N VAL A 5 11.48 -33.03 20.95
CA VAL A 5 12.56 -32.46 20.13
C VAL A 5 13.87 -32.70 20.86
N VAL A 6 14.87 -33.14 20.12
CA VAL A 6 16.15 -33.62 20.64
C VAL A 6 17.17 -32.48 20.56
N PHE A 7 17.64 -31.98 21.71
CA PHE A 7 18.66 -30.92 21.79
C PHE A 7 20.00 -31.45 22.32
N MET A 8 21.11 -30.84 21.91
CA MET A 8 22.49 -31.25 22.23
C MET A 8 23.10 -30.36 23.33
N GLU A 9 23.46 -30.94 24.48
CA GLU A 9 24.34 -30.31 25.50
C GLU A 9 25.78 -30.78 25.33
N SER A 10 26.76 -29.87 25.30
CA SER A 10 28.18 -30.23 25.34
C SER A 10 29.00 -29.27 26.24
N GLY A 11 29.97 -29.84 26.97
CA GLY A 11 30.98 -29.14 27.77
C GLY A 11 32.41 -29.44 27.30
N VAL A 12 32.58 -29.89 26.05
CA VAL A 12 33.87 -30.30 25.47
C VAL A 12 34.13 -29.45 24.23
N GLN A 13 35.39 -29.10 23.95
CA GLN A 13 35.78 -28.35 22.75
C GLN A 13 35.63 -29.25 21.51
N PHE A 14 34.73 -28.88 20.59
CA PHE A 14 34.33 -29.70 19.44
C PHE A 14 34.86 -29.16 18.11
N ASP A 15 35.05 -30.07 17.15
CA ASP A 15 35.31 -29.77 15.74
C ASP A 15 33.99 -29.45 15.01
N TRP A 16 33.81 -28.18 14.63
CA TRP A 16 32.56 -27.65 14.10
C TRP A 16 32.21 -28.19 12.69
N GLU A 17 33.19 -28.61 11.89
CA GLU A 17 32.92 -29.18 10.56
C GLU A 17 32.16 -30.52 10.65
N GLN A 18 32.54 -31.36 11.62
CA GLN A 18 31.91 -32.67 11.84
C GLN A 18 30.48 -32.54 12.38
N CYS A 19 30.22 -31.55 13.25
CA CYS A 19 28.87 -31.24 13.72
C CYS A 19 27.98 -30.68 12.60
N SER A 20 28.54 -29.87 11.69
CA SER A 20 27.82 -29.33 10.52
C SER A 20 27.38 -30.46 9.57
N GLU A 21 28.26 -31.43 9.30
CA GLU A 21 27.96 -32.60 8.46
C GLU A 21 26.85 -33.47 9.07
N ALA A 22 26.89 -33.70 10.38
CA ALA A 22 25.85 -34.44 11.11
C ALA A 22 24.50 -33.70 11.08
N LEU A 23 24.50 -32.37 11.21
CA LEU A 23 23.29 -31.54 11.11
C LEU A 23 22.71 -31.50 9.69
N ALA A 24 23.56 -31.58 8.66
CA ALA A 24 23.14 -31.67 7.26
C ALA A 24 22.43 -33.00 6.96
N LEU A 25 22.92 -34.12 7.52
CA LEU A 25 22.28 -35.43 7.42
C LEU A 25 20.89 -35.46 8.09
N ILE A 26 20.73 -34.79 9.23
CA ILE A 26 19.44 -34.68 9.93
C ILE A 26 18.44 -33.81 9.14
N ARG A 27 18.90 -32.73 8.50
CA ARG A 27 18.07 -31.85 7.64
C ARG A 27 17.57 -32.51 6.36
N LEU A 28 18.33 -33.42 5.77
CA LEU A 28 17.96 -34.07 4.50
C LEU A 28 16.86 -35.14 4.68
N GLY A 29 16.76 -35.76 5.86
CA GLY A 29 15.77 -36.81 6.16
C GLY A 29 14.41 -36.31 6.69
N SER A 30 14.29 -35.03 7.09
CA SER A 30 13.12 -34.53 7.83
C SER A 30 11.98 -33.96 6.97
N ARG A 31 12.04 -34.10 5.64
CA ARG A 31 11.00 -33.56 4.73
C ARG A 31 9.73 -34.41 4.64
N GLU A 32 9.71 -35.61 5.21
CA GLU A 32 8.53 -36.49 5.22
C GLU A 32 7.97 -36.69 6.65
N ASN A 33 6.65 -36.49 6.77
CA ASN A 33 5.86 -36.24 7.99
C ASN A 33 5.79 -37.36 9.05
N SER A 34 6.64 -38.39 9.02
CA SER A 34 6.40 -39.61 9.81
C SER A 34 7.63 -40.17 10.51
N ASN A 35 8.45 -39.38 11.21
CA ASN A 35 9.82 -39.86 11.44
C ASN A 35 10.55 -39.39 12.71
N PHE A 36 9.90 -39.46 13.88
CA PHE A 36 10.67 -39.50 15.15
C PHE A 36 11.60 -40.72 15.20
N SER A 37 11.15 -41.88 14.69
CA SER A 37 11.94 -43.10 14.55
C SER A 37 13.12 -42.95 13.58
N LEU A 38 12.96 -42.19 12.49
CA LEU A 38 14.07 -41.91 11.57
C LEU A 38 15.04 -40.87 12.14
N LEU A 39 14.56 -39.87 12.87
CA LEU A 39 15.42 -38.95 13.63
C LEU A 39 16.21 -39.71 14.70
N GLN A 40 15.57 -40.66 15.41
CA GLN A 40 16.23 -41.56 16.35
C GLN A 40 17.28 -42.44 15.67
N ASN A 41 16.97 -42.99 14.49
CA ASN A 41 17.90 -43.81 13.71
C ASN A 41 19.06 -43.00 13.14
N LEU A 42 18.81 -41.78 12.65
CA LEU A 42 19.85 -40.87 12.15
C LEU A 42 20.75 -40.38 13.28
N VAL A 43 20.19 -40.11 14.46
CA VAL A 43 20.95 -39.79 15.67
C VAL A 43 21.78 -41.00 16.13
N LEU A 44 21.22 -42.21 16.08
CA LEU A 44 21.95 -43.45 16.37
C LEU A 44 23.09 -43.67 15.37
N GLU A 45 22.84 -43.50 14.07
CA GLU A 45 23.82 -43.65 13.00
C GLU A 45 24.93 -42.60 13.09
N ALA A 46 24.58 -41.33 13.36
CA ALA A 46 25.55 -40.27 13.62
C ALA A 46 26.37 -40.56 14.90
N SER A 47 25.74 -41.04 15.98
CA SER A 47 26.44 -41.42 17.22
C SER A 47 27.32 -42.67 17.09
N ALA A 48 27.05 -43.51 16.08
CA ALA A 48 27.90 -44.64 15.71
C ALA A 48 29.12 -44.18 14.90
N ARG A 49 28.93 -43.23 13.99
CA ARG A 49 30.00 -42.64 13.16
C ARG A 49 30.92 -41.69 13.94
N TYR A 50 30.37 -40.93 14.88
CA TYR A 50 31.11 -39.94 15.66
C TYR A 50 30.96 -40.25 17.16
N PRO A 51 31.89 -41.02 17.77
CA PRO A 51 31.80 -41.48 19.16
C PRO A 51 31.68 -40.35 20.19
N GLN A 52 32.16 -39.15 19.84
CA GLN A 52 32.10 -37.93 20.64
C GLN A 52 30.64 -37.48 20.88
N LEU A 53 29.73 -37.78 19.96
CA LEU A 53 28.29 -37.49 20.11
C LEU A 53 27.62 -38.37 21.17
N ARG A 54 28.22 -39.48 21.61
CA ARG A 54 27.68 -40.33 22.68
C ARG A 54 27.71 -39.65 24.05
N GLN A 55 28.54 -38.62 24.23
CA GLN A 55 28.59 -37.83 25.45
C GLN A 55 27.51 -36.74 25.50
N LEU A 56 26.86 -36.46 24.37
CA LEU A 56 25.76 -35.50 24.31
C LEU A 56 24.54 -36.12 25.00
N ARG A 57 24.12 -35.50 26.10
CA ARG A 57 22.83 -35.84 26.72
C ARG A 57 21.74 -35.19 25.91
N PHE A 58 20.96 -36.03 25.23
CA PHE A 58 19.70 -35.60 24.67
C PHE A 58 18.72 -35.34 25.81
N VAL A 59 18.55 -34.06 26.14
CA VAL A 59 17.51 -33.67 27.09
C VAL A 59 16.19 -33.78 26.36
N ASN A 60 15.37 -34.73 26.80
CA ASN A 60 13.99 -34.84 26.34
C ASN A 60 13.24 -33.67 26.97
N VAL A 61 13.13 -32.55 26.25
CA VAL A 61 12.33 -31.41 26.70
C VAL A 61 10.88 -31.77 26.43
N PRO A 62 10.05 -32.09 27.44
CA PRO A 62 8.64 -32.36 27.21
C PRO A 62 8.01 -31.06 26.69
N ILE A 63 7.58 -31.06 25.44
CA ILE A 63 6.80 -29.95 24.90
C ILE A 63 5.46 -29.98 25.64
N PRO A 64 5.08 -28.93 26.39
CA PRO A 64 3.76 -28.87 26.97
C PRO A 64 2.76 -28.81 25.80
N THR A 65 2.07 -29.92 25.56
CA THR A 65 1.14 -30.04 24.41
C THR A 65 0.07 -28.94 24.42
N SER A 66 -0.35 -28.51 25.62
CA SER A 66 -1.26 -27.38 25.81
C SER A 66 -0.71 -26.04 25.31
N GLN A 67 0.61 -25.82 25.41
CA GLN A 67 1.23 -24.60 24.89
C GLN A 67 1.31 -24.63 23.36
N LEU A 68 1.66 -25.78 22.78
CA LEU A 68 1.73 -25.91 21.32
C LEU A 68 0.37 -25.67 20.65
N GLU A 69 -0.70 -26.18 21.25
CA GLU A 69 -2.06 -25.94 20.78
C GLU A 69 -2.41 -24.45 20.84
N SER A 70 -2.16 -23.81 21.99
CA SER A 70 -2.37 -22.37 22.18
C SER A 70 -1.56 -21.53 21.17
N TRP A 71 -0.32 -21.93 20.88
CA TRP A 71 0.54 -21.30 19.88
C TRP A 71 0.01 -21.48 18.46
N SER A 72 -0.55 -22.64 18.14
CA SER A 72 -1.17 -22.93 16.84
C SER A 72 -2.38 -22.04 16.57
N TYR A 73 -3.23 -21.85 17.59
CA TYR A 73 -4.35 -20.92 17.53
C TYR A 73 -3.88 -19.48 17.34
N TYR A 74 -2.89 -19.03 18.11
CA TYR A 74 -2.35 -17.68 17.96
C TYR A 74 -1.72 -17.45 16.58
N LEU A 75 -0.91 -18.39 16.08
CA LEU A 75 -0.26 -18.30 14.77
C LEU A 75 -1.30 -18.23 13.66
N ALA A 76 -2.36 -19.05 13.76
CA ALA A 76 -3.50 -18.99 12.85
C ALA A 76 -4.19 -17.62 12.89
N ALA A 77 -4.44 -17.05 14.07
CA ALA A 77 -5.01 -15.71 14.19
C ALA A 77 -4.14 -14.63 13.51
N GLN A 78 -2.81 -14.67 13.71
CA GLN A 78 -1.88 -13.73 13.08
C GLN A 78 -1.80 -13.89 11.56
N LEU A 79 -1.87 -15.13 11.05
CA LEU A 79 -1.96 -15.40 9.62
C LEU A 79 -3.21 -14.76 9.02
N ILE A 80 -4.36 -14.86 9.70
CA ILE A 80 -5.58 -14.17 9.26
C ILE A 80 -5.40 -12.65 9.26
N VAL A 81 -4.73 -12.08 10.27
CA VAL A 81 -4.42 -10.65 10.29
C VAL A 81 -3.61 -10.26 9.06
N GLN A 82 -2.57 -11.02 8.72
CA GLN A 82 -1.78 -10.78 7.50
C GLN A 82 -2.64 -10.88 6.24
N TRP A 83 -3.49 -11.90 6.10
CA TRP A 83 -4.42 -12.01 4.97
C TRP A 83 -5.40 -10.85 4.86
N ARG A 84 -5.77 -10.22 5.97
CA ARG A 84 -6.63 -9.03 5.93
C ARG A 84 -5.84 -7.77 5.58
N SER A 85 -4.60 -7.64 6.05
CA SER A 85 -3.81 -6.42 5.96
C SER A 85 -2.70 -6.42 4.90
N LEU A 86 -2.60 -7.44 4.04
CA LEU A 86 -1.64 -7.48 2.93
C LEU A 86 -1.75 -6.18 2.10
N PRO A 87 -0.67 -5.40 1.96
CA PRO A 87 -0.72 -4.07 1.38
C PRO A 87 -0.90 -4.12 -0.14
N LEU A 88 -1.53 -3.08 -0.67
CA LEU A 88 -1.61 -2.85 -2.11
C LEU A 88 -0.30 -2.21 -2.60
N LEU A 89 0.52 -2.98 -3.32
CA LEU A 89 1.83 -2.50 -3.77
C LEU A 89 1.82 -1.85 -5.17
N LYS A 90 0.82 -2.15 -6.01
CA LYS A 90 0.91 -1.89 -7.45
C LYS A 90 0.04 -0.77 -8.00
N TYR A 91 -1.12 -0.51 -7.41
CA TYR A 91 -2.14 0.37 -8.02
C TYR A 91 -2.52 1.51 -7.08
N SER A 92 -2.28 2.76 -7.46
CA SER A 92 -2.87 3.89 -6.75
C SER A 92 -4.28 4.17 -7.28
N VAL A 93 -5.11 4.85 -6.49
CA VAL A 93 -6.43 5.28 -6.98
C VAL A 93 -6.26 6.24 -8.16
N GLU A 94 -5.27 7.13 -8.13
CA GLU A 94 -5.03 8.05 -9.25
C GLU A 94 -4.62 7.32 -10.53
N SER A 95 -3.77 6.28 -10.42
CA SER A 95 -3.32 5.53 -11.60
C SER A 95 -4.48 4.83 -12.29
N VAL A 96 -5.37 4.17 -11.53
CA VAL A 96 -6.56 3.51 -12.09
C VAL A 96 -7.52 4.52 -12.72
N VAL A 97 -7.78 5.65 -12.06
CA VAL A 97 -8.65 6.71 -12.60
C VAL A 97 -8.04 7.31 -13.88
N SER A 98 -6.72 7.46 -13.95
CA SER A 98 -6.01 7.94 -15.14
C SER A 98 -6.07 6.92 -16.29
N GLU A 99 -5.84 5.64 -16.03
CA GLU A 99 -5.87 4.56 -17.04
C GLU A 99 -7.28 4.30 -17.58
N LEU A 100 -8.31 4.57 -16.78
CA LEU A 100 -9.71 4.60 -17.22
C LEU A 100 -10.03 5.84 -18.07
N GLY A 101 -9.12 6.81 -18.18
CA GLY A 101 -9.33 8.04 -18.93
C GLY A 101 -10.34 8.99 -18.26
N LEU A 102 -10.35 9.02 -16.92
CA LEU A 102 -11.22 9.91 -16.15
C LEU A 102 -10.48 11.13 -15.59
N ASN A 103 -9.17 11.02 -15.37
CA ASN A 103 -8.34 12.13 -14.90
C ASN A 103 -7.08 12.19 -15.76
N ASP A 104 -6.88 13.29 -16.49
CA ASP A 104 -5.62 13.59 -17.16
C ASP A 104 -5.23 15.01 -16.73
N PRO A 105 -4.15 15.17 -15.94
CA PRO A 105 -3.73 16.46 -15.41
C PRO A 105 -3.41 17.50 -16.51
N GLY A 106 -3.20 17.08 -17.76
CA GLY A 106 -2.92 17.97 -18.88
C GLY A 106 -4.09 18.21 -19.85
N SER A 107 -5.18 17.46 -19.75
CA SER A 107 -6.26 17.49 -20.74
C SER A 107 -7.58 17.94 -20.14
N ARG A 108 -8.36 18.69 -20.92
CA ARG A 108 -9.78 18.95 -20.60
C ARG A 108 -10.52 17.62 -20.63
N GLU A 109 -10.73 17.04 -19.45
CA GLU A 109 -11.68 15.96 -19.15
C GLU A 109 -11.64 14.83 -20.21
N PRO A 110 -10.70 13.87 -20.13
CA PRO A 110 -10.46 12.86 -21.18
C PRO A 110 -11.69 12.05 -21.60
N CYS A 111 -12.60 11.74 -20.68
CA CYS A 111 -13.88 11.09 -20.98
C CYS A 111 -14.77 11.96 -21.87
N PHE A 112 -14.91 13.26 -21.54
CA PHE A 112 -15.64 14.23 -22.36
C PHE A 112 -15.06 14.30 -23.78
N THR A 113 -13.74 14.42 -23.89
CA THR A 113 -13.06 14.48 -25.20
C THR A 113 -13.30 13.21 -26.01
N THR A 114 -13.29 12.03 -25.37
CA THR A 114 -13.53 10.75 -26.05
C THR A 114 -14.97 10.63 -26.54
N LEU A 115 -15.95 11.01 -25.71
CA LEU A 115 -17.38 11.00 -26.09
C LEU A 115 -17.70 12.02 -27.18
N ASN A 116 -16.99 13.15 -27.22
CA ASN A 116 -17.16 14.20 -28.22
C ASN A 116 -16.53 13.82 -29.58
N ARG A 117 -15.78 12.72 -29.72
CA ARG A 117 -15.18 12.33 -31.02
C ARG A 117 -16.19 11.67 -31.94
N THR A 118 -16.07 11.88 -33.24
CA THR A 118 -16.83 11.17 -34.27
C THR A 118 -16.03 9.98 -34.79
N ALA A 119 -16.65 9.15 -35.63
CA ALA A 119 -15.95 8.05 -36.31
C ALA A 119 -14.72 8.53 -37.13
N THR A 120 -14.73 9.79 -37.61
CA THR A 120 -13.62 10.40 -38.35
C THR A 120 -12.62 11.13 -37.45
N ALA A 121 -12.66 10.89 -36.13
CA ALA A 121 -11.86 11.56 -35.11
C ALA A 121 -12.03 13.09 -35.03
N THR A 122 -13.04 13.66 -35.69
CA THR A 122 -13.43 15.07 -35.52
C THR A 122 -14.31 15.24 -34.28
N LEU A 123 -14.37 16.43 -33.66
CA LEU A 123 -15.27 16.63 -32.51
C LEU A 123 -16.70 16.92 -32.98
N LEU A 124 -17.73 16.38 -32.32
CA LEU A 124 -19.14 16.66 -32.58
C LEU A 124 -19.43 18.15 -32.46
N THR A 125 -18.87 18.78 -31.42
CA THR A 125 -18.87 20.26 -31.23
C THR A 125 -18.24 21.00 -32.43
N LYS A 126 -17.15 20.47 -33.01
CA LYS A 126 -16.52 21.05 -34.21
C LYS A 126 -17.37 20.82 -35.47
N GLN A 127 -18.02 19.67 -35.62
CA GLN A 127 -18.94 19.42 -36.73
C GLN A 127 -20.16 20.34 -36.66
N LEU A 128 -20.70 20.57 -35.46
CA LEU A 128 -21.75 21.55 -35.24
C LEU A 128 -21.26 22.95 -35.63
N ALA A 129 -20.06 23.36 -35.20
CA ALA A 129 -19.49 24.65 -35.57
C ALA A 129 -19.35 24.83 -37.09
N ILE A 130 -18.80 23.83 -37.81
CA ILE A 130 -18.69 23.84 -39.28
C ILE A 130 -20.07 23.97 -39.94
N ARG A 131 -21.07 23.26 -39.42
CA ARG A 131 -22.44 23.35 -39.95
C ARG A 131 -23.04 24.73 -39.70
N MET A 132 -22.82 25.31 -38.52
CA MET A 132 -23.27 26.67 -38.20
C MET A 132 -22.58 27.73 -39.07
N GLU A 133 -21.28 27.59 -39.35
CA GLU A 133 -20.57 28.45 -40.30
C GLU A 133 -21.14 28.32 -41.72
N SER A 134 -21.46 27.10 -42.16
CA SER A 134 -22.11 26.87 -43.45
C SER A 134 -23.50 27.52 -43.52
N LEU A 135 -24.30 27.43 -42.45
CA LEU A 135 -25.57 28.14 -42.35
C LEU A 135 -25.38 29.65 -42.43
N GLN A 136 -24.39 30.20 -41.71
CA GLN A 136 -24.08 31.62 -41.77
C GLN A 136 -23.72 32.08 -43.19
N GLN A 137 -22.94 31.29 -43.94
CA GLN A 137 -22.60 31.58 -45.33
C GLN A 137 -23.82 31.52 -46.26
N LYS A 138 -24.65 30.48 -46.14
CA LYS A 138 -25.88 30.34 -46.95
C LYS A 138 -26.87 31.47 -46.66
N CYS A 139 -26.99 31.89 -45.41
CA CYS A 139 -27.86 33.00 -45.01
C CYS A 139 -27.49 34.32 -45.73
N GLN A 140 -26.18 34.57 -45.93
CA GLN A 140 -25.70 35.77 -46.63
C GLN A 140 -26.13 35.81 -48.11
N GLN A 141 -26.42 34.65 -48.70
CA GLN A 141 -26.84 34.52 -50.09
C GLN A 141 -28.37 34.64 -50.26
N GLN A 142 -29.15 34.56 -49.18
CA GLN A 142 -30.62 34.61 -49.24
C GLN A 142 -31.15 36.04 -49.39
N LEU A 143 -32.20 36.18 -50.20
CA LEU A 143 -32.99 37.41 -50.34
C LEU A 143 -33.59 37.80 -48.98
N ALA A 144 -33.59 39.09 -48.66
CA ALA A 144 -34.09 39.58 -47.38
C ALA A 144 -35.54 39.13 -47.07
N SER A 145 -36.38 39.01 -48.09
CA SER A 145 -37.78 38.54 -47.98
C SER A 145 -37.92 37.05 -47.66
N GLN A 146 -36.90 36.23 -47.88
CA GLN A 146 -36.93 34.77 -47.69
C GLN A 146 -36.12 34.29 -46.48
N ARG A 147 -35.29 35.15 -45.89
CA ARG A 147 -34.36 34.79 -44.80
C ARG A 147 -35.04 34.15 -43.60
N GLN A 148 -36.22 34.63 -43.21
CA GLN A 148 -36.93 34.07 -42.06
C GLN A 148 -37.42 32.65 -42.32
N GLN A 149 -38.15 32.43 -43.42
CA GLN A 149 -38.64 31.10 -43.79
C GLN A 149 -37.48 30.12 -43.95
N TRP A 150 -36.39 30.59 -44.56
CA TRP A 150 -35.15 29.83 -44.66
C TRP A 150 -34.55 29.51 -43.28
N LEU A 151 -34.47 30.49 -42.36
CA LEU A 151 -33.96 30.27 -41.01
C LEU A 151 -34.80 29.28 -40.21
N GLU A 152 -36.13 29.35 -40.32
CA GLU A 152 -37.05 28.39 -39.69
C GLU A 152 -36.85 26.98 -40.26
N GLN A 153 -36.68 26.85 -41.57
CA GLN A 153 -36.42 25.57 -42.23
C GLN A 153 -35.08 24.97 -41.76
N GLU A 154 -34.00 25.76 -41.75
CA GLU A 154 -32.69 25.30 -41.30
C GLU A 154 -32.66 24.99 -39.80
N THR A 155 -33.42 25.74 -39.00
CA THR A 155 -33.63 25.45 -37.58
C THR A 155 -34.26 24.08 -37.38
N ARG A 156 -35.28 23.73 -38.19
CA ARG A 156 -35.89 22.39 -38.19
C ARG A 156 -34.89 21.33 -38.64
N GLN A 157 -34.14 21.56 -39.72
CA GLN A 157 -33.14 20.61 -40.20
C GLN A 157 -32.01 20.36 -39.20
N LEU A 158 -31.57 21.40 -38.46
CA LEU A 158 -30.58 21.24 -37.40
C LEU A 158 -31.17 20.48 -36.21
N ALA A 159 -32.42 20.76 -35.83
CA ALA A 159 -33.11 19.99 -34.80
C ALA A 159 -33.24 18.51 -35.19
N GLU A 160 -33.66 18.22 -36.43
CA GLU A 160 -33.75 16.87 -36.98
C GLU A 160 -32.39 16.18 -37.01
N TRP A 161 -31.33 16.86 -37.44
CA TRP A 161 -29.97 16.33 -37.38
C TRP A 161 -29.52 16.05 -35.95
N PHE A 162 -29.85 16.91 -35.01
CA PHE A 162 -29.48 16.70 -33.61
C PHE A 162 -30.13 15.43 -33.06
N THR A 163 -31.41 15.20 -33.37
CA THR A 163 -32.21 14.07 -32.87
C THR A 163 -32.25 12.85 -33.79
N SER A 164 -31.56 12.88 -34.92
CA SER A 164 -31.61 11.80 -35.90
C SER A 164 -31.14 10.47 -35.28
N PRO A 165 -31.89 9.37 -35.48
CA PRO A 165 -31.58 8.08 -34.87
C PRO A 165 -30.38 7.37 -35.53
N THR A 166 -29.98 7.76 -36.74
CA THR A 166 -28.86 7.12 -37.44
C THR A 166 -27.55 7.81 -37.08
N ALA A 167 -26.55 7.05 -36.63
CA ALA A 167 -25.24 7.58 -36.20
C ALA A 167 -24.52 8.43 -37.26
N GLU A 168 -24.67 8.08 -38.55
CA GLU A 168 -24.05 8.83 -39.66
C GLU A 168 -24.63 10.23 -39.86
N SER A 169 -25.86 10.47 -39.40
CA SER A 169 -26.55 11.74 -39.59
C SER A 169 -27.04 12.37 -38.29
N GLY A 170 -26.72 11.79 -37.13
CA GLY A 170 -27.25 12.18 -35.83
C GLY A 170 -26.17 12.39 -34.79
N SER A 171 -26.04 13.61 -34.26
CA SER A 171 -25.05 13.88 -33.20
C SER A 171 -25.34 13.08 -31.93
N LEU A 172 -26.63 12.90 -31.57
CA LEU A 172 -27.03 12.10 -30.42
C LEU A 172 -26.82 10.59 -30.65
N ALA A 173 -27.14 10.08 -31.84
CA ALA A 173 -26.90 8.68 -32.17
C ALA A 173 -25.40 8.34 -32.19
N GLN A 174 -24.56 9.24 -32.72
CA GLN A 174 -23.11 9.09 -32.65
C GLN A 174 -22.60 9.13 -31.20
N LEU A 175 -23.10 10.07 -30.38
CA LEU A 175 -22.76 10.15 -28.96
C LEU A 175 -23.13 8.84 -28.23
N GLN A 176 -24.33 8.30 -28.45
CA GLN A 176 -24.76 7.02 -27.87
C GLN A 176 -23.86 5.87 -28.30
N SER A 177 -23.47 5.81 -29.57
CA SER A 177 -22.50 4.82 -30.06
C SER A 177 -21.17 4.91 -29.32
N ASN A 178 -20.64 6.14 -29.14
CA ASN A 178 -19.41 6.37 -28.39
C ASN A 178 -19.54 5.93 -26.92
N VAL A 179 -20.67 6.22 -26.28
CA VAL A 179 -20.97 5.81 -24.90
C VAL A 179 -20.90 4.29 -24.77
N LEU A 180 -21.52 3.54 -25.68
CA LEU A 180 -21.49 2.07 -25.63
C LEU A 180 -20.06 1.50 -25.76
N VAL A 181 -19.27 2.03 -26.69
CA VAL A 181 -17.87 1.60 -26.90
C VAL A 181 -17.02 1.93 -25.68
N LEU A 182 -17.14 3.16 -25.16
CA LEU A 182 -16.37 3.61 -24.00
C LEU A 182 -16.75 2.84 -22.74
N ARG A 183 -18.06 2.63 -22.51
CA ARG A 183 -18.61 1.82 -21.41
C ARG A 183 -18.00 0.42 -21.40
N ALA A 184 -18.06 -0.29 -22.52
CA ALA A 184 -17.54 -1.65 -22.63
C ALA A 184 -16.03 -1.69 -22.37
N LYS A 185 -15.27 -0.69 -22.85
CA LYS A 185 -13.84 -0.58 -22.60
C LYS A 185 -13.54 -0.36 -21.11
N MET A 186 -14.16 0.63 -20.49
CA MET A 186 -13.89 1.00 -19.09
C MET A 186 -14.31 -0.11 -18.12
N LEU A 187 -15.46 -0.75 -18.34
CA LEU A 187 -15.91 -1.87 -17.50
C LEU A 187 -14.97 -3.07 -17.63
N ARG A 188 -14.48 -3.38 -18.83
CA ARG A 188 -13.49 -4.45 -19.03
C ARG A 188 -12.17 -4.14 -18.33
N GLN A 189 -11.70 -2.89 -18.41
CA GLN A 189 -10.49 -2.47 -17.69
C GLN A 189 -10.69 -2.56 -16.17
N LEU A 190 -11.83 -2.07 -15.67
CA LEU A 190 -12.17 -2.14 -14.25
C LEU A 190 -12.19 -3.59 -13.74
N GLN A 191 -12.84 -4.49 -14.47
CA GLN A 191 -12.86 -5.91 -14.16
C GLN A 191 -11.44 -6.51 -14.17
N GLY A 192 -10.60 -6.12 -15.13
CA GLY A 192 -9.21 -6.56 -15.19
C GLY A 192 -8.37 -6.14 -13.97
N TYR A 193 -8.69 -5.03 -13.31
CA TYR A 193 -8.08 -4.71 -12.01
C TYR A 193 -8.63 -5.59 -10.90
N PHE A 194 -9.95 -5.80 -10.83
CA PHE A 194 -10.55 -6.67 -9.82
C PHE A 194 -9.97 -8.08 -9.88
N ASP A 195 -9.81 -8.65 -11.07
CA ASP A 195 -9.22 -9.98 -11.27
C ASP A 195 -7.77 -10.05 -10.76
N GLN A 196 -7.01 -8.95 -10.83
CA GLN A 196 -5.64 -8.87 -10.35
C GLN A 196 -5.54 -8.60 -8.84
N MET A 197 -6.65 -8.21 -8.21
CA MET A 197 -6.67 -7.83 -6.80
C MET A 197 -6.83 -8.99 -5.83
N HIS A 198 -6.95 -10.23 -6.33
CA HIS A 198 -7.04 -11.44 -5.50
C HIS A 198 -5.85 -11.59 -4.53
N GLN A 199 -4.69 -10.98 -4.77
CA GLN A 199 -3.50 -11.10 -3.87
C GLN A 199 -3.47 -10.09 -2.72
N ILE A 200 -4.36 -9.10 -2.71
CA ILE A 200 -4.37 -8.04 -1.68
C ILE A 200 -5.19 -8.50 -0.50
N GLY A 201 -4.87 -7.99 0.68
CA GLY A 201 -5.65 -8.29 1.86
C GLY A 201 -7.03 -7.65 1.82
N ALA A 202 -8.06 -8.38 2.27
CA ALA A 202 -9.46 -7.96 2.14
C ALA A 202 -9.73 -6.57 2.75
N ARG A 203 -9.13 -6.26 3.91
CA ARG A 203 -9.27 -4.96 4.56
C ARG A 203 -8.56 -3.84 3.78
N SER A 204 -7.32 -4.07 3.37
CA SER A 204 -6.55 -3.12 2.56
C SER A 204 -7.26 -2.83 1.23
N LEU A 205 -7.81 -3.86 0.60
CA LEU A 205 -8.58 -3.77 -0.63
C LEU A 205 -9.88 -2.97 -0.40
N LEU A 206 -10.61 -3.23 0.68
CA LEU A 206 -11.83 -2.50 1.02
C LEU A 206 -11.56 -1.01 1.25
N GLU A 207 -10.48 -0.66 1.95
CA GLU A 207 -10.06 0.73 2.15
C GLU A 207 -9.75 1.42 0.81
N TRP A 208 -9.02 0.73 -0.08
CA TRP A 208 -8.72 1.22 -1.42
C TRP A 208 -9.97 1.39 -2.29
N LEU A 209 -10.87 0.40 -2.32
CA LEU A 209 -12.12 0.45 -3.07
C LEU A 209 -13.01 1.60 -2.60
N ASN A 210 -13.09 1.84 -1.28
CA ASN A 210 -13.83 2.97 -0.73
C ASN A 210 -13.23 4.32 -1.16
N SER A 211 -11.91 4.41 -1.27
CA SER A 211 -11.23 5.60 -1.81
C SER A 211 -11.55 5.79 -3.30
N LEU A 212 -11.55 4.71 -4.09
CA LEU A 212 -11.92 4.74 -5.50
C LEU A 212 -13.38 5.16 -5.70
N ILE A 213 -14.32 4.62 -4.92
CA ILE A 213 -15.75 5.00 -4.95
C ILE A 213 -15.91 6.50 -4.66
N LYS A 214 -15.27 7.02 -3.60
CA LYS A 214 -15.31 8.46 -3.28
C LYS A 214 -14.78 9.31 -4.44
N THR A 215 -13.71 8.85 -5.09
CA THR A 215 -13.12 9.54 -6.23
C THR A 215 -14.08 9.56 -7.43
N PHE A 216 -14.71 8.42 -7.75
CA PHE A 216 -15.74 8.37 -8.79
C PHE A 216 -16.95 9.25 -8.46
N ASP A 217 -17.44 9.26 -7.22
CA ASP A 217 -18.55 10.14 -6.81
C ASP A 217 -18.19 11.63 -6.95
N SER A 218 -16.94 12.01 -6.61
CA SER A 218 -16.44 13.37 -6.80
C SER A 218 -16.37 13.76 -8.28
N ILE A 219 -15.85 12.89 -9.14
CA ILE A 219 -15.78 13.11 -10.60
C ILE A 219 -17.20 13.24 -11.18
N ARG A 220 -18.12 12.37 -10.78
CA ARG A 220 -19.52 12.42 -11.19
C ARG A 220 -20.18 13.73 -10.77
N ALA A 221 -19.96 14.18 -9.54
CA ALA A 221 -20.51 15.45 -9.04
C ALA A 221 -19.98 16.65 -9.83
N ASN A 222 -18.70 16.62 -10.23
CA ASN A 222 -18.12 17.64 -11.11
C ASN A 222 -18.81 17.66 -12.49
N TYR A 223 -18.98 16.50 -13.13
CA TYR A 223 -19.70 16.42 -14.41
C TYR A 223 -21.15 16.90 -14.31
N GLU A 224 -21.86 16.58 -13.23
CA GLU A 224 -23.22 17.10 -13.02
C GLU A 224 -23.23 18.62 -12.81
N ALA A 225 -22.27 19.18 -12.06
CA ALA A 225 -22.14 20.62 -11.91
C ALA A 225 -21.86 21.33 -13.25
N ARG A 226 -21.00 20.75 -14.10
CA ARG A 226 -20.72 21.24 -15.45
C ARG A 226 -21.96 21.17 -16.35
N ARG A 227 -22.69 20.07 -16.30
CA ARG A 227 -23.99 19.92 -17.00
C ARG A 227 -24.96 21.03 -16.61
N GLN A 228 -25.13 21.29 -15.32
CA GLN A 228 -26.03 22.36 -14.85
C GLN A 228 -25.58 23.74 -15.34
N ASP A 229 -24.27 23.99 -15.43
CA ASP A 229 -23.75 25.22 -16.02
C ASP A 229 -24.10 25.33 -17.52
N CYS A 230 -23.89 24.28 -18.29
CA CYS A 230 -24.27 24.22 -19.71
C CYS A 230 -25.78 24.46 -19.91
N LEU A 231 -26.65 23.84 -19.11
CA LEU A 231 -28.11 24.03 -19.20
C LEU A 231 -28.55 25.48 -18.91
N ARG A 232 -27.91 26.17 -17.96
CA ARG A 232 -28.17 27.60 -17.69
C ARG A 232 -27.74 28.48 -18.86
N ARG A 233 -26.59 28.18 -19.46
CA ARG A 233 -26.08 28.92 -20.63
C ARG A 233 -26.93 28.65 -21.87
N GLU A 234 -27.33 27.40 -22.09
CA GLU A 234 -28.29 27.00 -23.12
C GLU A 234 -29.60 27.81 -22.97
N SER A 235 -30.18 27.82 -21.77
CA SER A 235 -31.42 28.57 -21.49
C SER A 235 -31.27 30.07 -21.77
N SER A 236 -30.10 30.64 -21.46
CA SER A 236 -29.81 32.06 -21.73
C SER A 236 -29.67 32.33 -23.23
N ALA A 237 -29.01 31.43 -23.97
CA ALA A 237 -28.87 31.51 -25.41
C ALA A 237 -30.22 31.38 -26.13
N TRP A 238 -31.10 30.47 -25.67
CA TRP A 238 -32.46 30.37 -26.18
C TRP A 238 -33.28 31.64 -25.94
N ARG A 239 -33.20 32.25 -24.75
CA ARG A 239 -33.87 33.54 -24.50
C ARG A 239 -33.36 34.64 -25.43
N ALA A 240 -32.05 34.71 -25.66
CA ALA A 240 -31.48 35.67 -26.61
C ALA A 240 -32.03 35.42 -28.02
N TYR A 241 -32.05 34.17 -28.47
CA TYR A 241 -32.64 33.79 -29.76
C TYR A 241 -34.12 34.19 -29.85
N TYR A 242 -34.96 33.83 -28.87
CA TYR A 242 -36.39 34.14 -28.88
C TYR A 242 -36.70 35.64 -28.75
N ASN A 243 -35.84 36.42 -28.11
CA ASN A 243 -36.00 37.87 -28.03
C ASN A 243 -35.62 38.56 -29.35
N LEU A 244 -34.59 38.06 -30.03
CA LEU A 244 -34.08 38.64 -31.27
C LEU A 244 -34.85 38.16 -32.51
N ASN A 245 -35.43 36.95 -32.50
CA ASN A 245 -36.09 36.37 -33.66
C ASN A 245 -37.34 37.16 -34.13
N PRO A 246 -38.31 37.53 -33.27
CA PRO A 246 -39.47 38.33 -33.66
C PRO A 246 -39.10 39.73 -34.13
N GLN A 247 -37.98 40.25 -33.61
CA GLN A 247 -37.47 41.56 -33.99
C GLN A 247 -37.05 41.60 -35.47
N LEU A 248 -36.76 40.46 -36.10
CA LEU A 248 -36.46 40.36 -37.52
C LEU A 248 -37.69 40.57 -38.43
N GLU A 249 -38.91 40.34 -37.90
CA GLU A 249 -40.17 40.57 -38.62
C GLU A 249 -40.60 42.04 -38.60
N GLU A 250 -40.40 42.72 -37.46
CA GLU A 250 -40.84 44.10 -37.32
C GLU A 250 -39.98 45.04 -38.18
N ARG A 251 -40.64 45.86 -39.02
CA ARG A 251 -40.03 46.93 -39.84
C ARG A 251 -39.15 47.94 -39.07
N ARG A 252 -39.08 47.84 -37.74
CA ARG A 252 -38.26 48.67 -36.84
C ARG A 252 -36.77 48.65 -37.19
N TRP A 253 -36.26 47.59 -37.80
CA TRP A 253 -34.82 47.47 -38.11
C TRP A 253 -34.37 48.17 -39.38
N LYS A 254 -35.30 48.72 -40.18
CA LYS A 254 -34.95 49.53 -41.36
C LYS A 254 -34.20 50.83 -41.01
N LEU A 255 -34.19 51.23 -39.73
CA LEU A 255 -33.54 52.45 -39.25
C LEU A 255 -32.07 52.26 -38.84
N PHE A 256 -31.60 51.02 -38.63
CA PHE A 256 -30.20 50.75 -38.26
C PHE A 256 -29.46 50.11 -39.44
N SER A 257 -28.47 50.82 -39.96
CA SER A 257 -27.80 50.62 -41.25
C SER A 257 -26.87 49.40 -41.38
N SER A 258 -27.08 48.33 -40.62
CA SER A 258 -26.36 47.06 -40.86
C SER A 258 -27.25 45.84 -40.62
N ASP A 259 -28.21 45.64 -41.52
CA ASP A 259 -29.07 44.46 -41.60
C ASP A 259 -28.28 43.13 -41.51
N ARG A 260 -27.01 43.12 -41.95
CA ARG A 260 -26.09 41.98 -41.81
C ARG A 260 -25.73 41.61 -40.36
N ALA A 261 -25.58 42.59 -39.47
CA ALA A 261 -25.14 42.32 -38.09
C ALA A 261 -26.22 41.59 -37.29
N ASN A 262 -27.50 41.88 -37.55
CA ASN A 262 -28.60 41.44 -36.71
C ASN A 262 -28.90 39.94 -36.88
N TRP A 263 -28.93 39.45 -38.13
CA TRP A 263 -29.08 38.03 -38.41
C TRP A 263 -27.89 37.19 -37.92
N GLN A 264 -26.68 37.74 -37.96
CA GLN A 264 -25.50 37.08 -37.41
C GLN A 264 -25.61 36.88 -35.90
N VAL A 265 -26.15 37.87 -35.17
CA VAL A 265 -26.38 37.73 -33.72
C VAL A 265 -27.45 36.65 -33.44
N VAL A 266 -28.53 36.58 -34.22
CA VAL A 266 -29.58 35.56 -34.06
C VAL A 266 -29.01 34.15 -34.32
N LEU A 267 -28.30 33.97 -35.43
CA LEU A 267 -27.64 32.70 -35.77
C LEU A 267 -26.58 32.31 -34.75
N SER A 268 -25.83 33.28 -34.22
CA SER A 268 -24.84 33.04 -33.16
C SER A 268 -25.50 32.61 -31.85
N ALA A 269 -26.60 33.25 -31.44
CA ALA A 269 -27.37 32.84 -30.26
C ALA A 269 -27.92 31.42 -30.42
N PHE A 270 -28.44 31.09 -31.60
CA PHE A 270 -28.93 29.76 -31.94
C PHE A 270 -27.81 28.69 -31.94
N ALA A 271 -26.67 28.98 -32.57
CA ALA A 271 -25.48 28.12 -32.55
C ALA A 271 -25.01 27.83 -31.13
N THR A 272 -24.93 28.89 -30.32
CA THR A 272 -24.51 28.83 -28.93
C THR A 272 -25.46 27.96 -28.10
N ALA A 273 -26.76 28.04 -28.33
CA ALA A 273 -27.76 27.21 -27.66
C ALA A 273 -27.54 25.71 -27.96
N TYR A 274 -27.41 25.34 -29.23
CA TYR A 274 -27.15 23.93 -29.60
C TYR A 274 -25.79 23.42 -29.15
N ASN A 275 -24.76 24.27 -29.11
CA ASN A 275 -23.46 23.88 -28.58
C ASN A 275 -23.56 23.54 -27.10
N PHE A 276 -24.19 24.40 -26.29
CA PHE A 276 -24.38 24.11 -24.87
C PHE A 276 -25.31 22.92 -24.62
N LYS A 277 -26.32 22.72 -25.47
CA LYS A 277 -27.18 21.52 -25.43
C LYS A 277 -26.38 20.25 -25.66
N LEU A 278 -25.51 20.24 -26.67
CA LEU A 278 -24.63 19.10 -26.96
C LEU A 278 -23.65 18.83 -25.82
N GLU A 279 -23.00 19.88 -25.30
CA GLU A 279 -22.09 19.76 -24.16
C GLU A 279 -22.81 19.22 -22.91
N ALA A 280 -24.01 19.72 -22.62
CA ALA A 280 -24.84 19.23 -21.51
C ALA A 280 -25.16 17.74 -21.66
N GLU A 281 -25.47 17.28 -22.87
CA GLU A 281 -25.71 15.86 -23.13
C GLU A 281 -24.43 15.03 -22.95
N ILE A 282 -23.28 15.48 -23.46
CA ILE A 282 -22.00 14.79 -23.25
C ILE A 282 -21.70 14.66 -21.75
N TYR A 283 -21.88 15.74 -20.97
CA TYR A 283 -21.70 15.70 -19.52
C TYR A 283 -22.69 14.76 -18.81
N THR A 284 -23.94 14.70 -19.29
CA THR A 284 -24.94 13.76 -18.77
C THR A 284 -24.47 12.32 -18.95
N GLN A 285 -23.99 11.98 -20.15
CA GLN A 285 -23.49 10.64 -20.46
C GLN A 285 -22.19 10.32 -19.69
N SER A 286 -21.25 11.28 -19.57
CA SER A 286 -20.04 11.11 -18.75
C SER A 286 -20.38 10.86 -17.28
N ALA A 287 -21.32 11.61 -16.70
CA ALA A 287 -21.75 11.42 -15.31
C ALA A 287 -22.41 10.04 -15.09
N GLN A 288 -23.22 9.58 -16.05
CA GLN A 288 -23.83 8.25 -16.02
C GLN A 288 -22.77 7.15 -16.05
N LEU A 289 -21.80 7.21 -16.98
CA LEU A 289 -20.71 6.24 -17.07
C LEU A 289 -19.91 6.13 -15.77
N VAL A 290 -19.52 7.27 -15.18
CA VAL A 290 -18.80 7.28 -13.89
C VAL A 290 -19.69 6.72 -12.78
N GLY A 291 -20.99 7.04 -12.79
CA GLY A 291 -21.95 6.47 -11.84
C GLY A 291 -22.05 4.95 -11.91
N GLU A 292 -22.00 4.37 -13.11
CA GLU A 292 -21.99 2.92 -13.31
C GLU A 292 -20.69 2.28 -12.81
N LEU A 293 -19.53 2.89 -13.07
CA LEU A 293 -18.25 2.43 -12.54
C LEU A 293 -18.24 2.44 -11.00
N ALA A 294 -18.77 3.52 -10.39
CA ALA A 294 -18.96 3.59 -8.94
C ALA A 294 -19.88 2.48 -8.43
N GLN A 295 -20.99 2.20 -9.12
CA GLN A 295 -21.90 1.13 -8.74
C GLN A 295 -21.23 -0.26 -8.82
N GLN A 296 -20.52 -0.56 -9.90
CA GLN A 296 -19.78 -1.83 -10.03
C GLN A 296 -18.71 -1.97 -8.95
N THR A 297 -18.01 -0.88 -8.64
CA THR A 297 -17.01 -0.87 -7.56
C THR A 297 -17.65 -1.09 -6.19
N ARG A 298 -18.84 -0.53 -5.93
CA ARG A 298 -19.60 -0.80 -4.69
C ARG A 298 -20.02 -2.26 -4.57
N LEU A 299 -20.54 -2.86 -5.64
CA LEU A 299 -20.92 -4.28 -5.64
C LEU A 299 -19.72 -5.18 -5.32
N TYR A 300 -18.56 -4.88 -5.91
CA TYR A 300 -17.33 -5.60 -5.59
C TYR A 300 -16.87 -5.34 -4.15
N ALA A 301 -16.91 -4.10 -3.68
CA ALA A 301 -16.56 -3.74 -2.31
C ALA A 301 -17.46 -4.42 -1.27
N ASP A 302 -18.76 -4.59 -1.55
CA ASP A 302 -19.69 -5.32 -0.68
C ASP A 302 -19.32 -6.80 -0.57
N SER A 303 -18.89 -7.43 -1.67
CA SER A 303 -18.37 -8.80 -1.65
C SER A 303 -17.08 -8.90 -0.83
N VAL A 304 -16.12 -7.99 -1.06
CA VAL A 304 -14.86 -7.92 -0.29
C VAL A 304 -15.11 -7.69 1.20
N LYS A 305 -16.10 -6.85 1.55
CA LYS A 305 -16.50 -6.62 2.94
C LYS A 305 -17.00 -7.89 3.61
N GLN A 306 -17.81 -8.69 2.92
CA GLN A 306 -18.29 -9.97 3.47
C GLN A 306 -17.14 -10.96 3.71
N ILE A 307 -16.13 -10.95 2.83
CA ILE A 307 -14.89 -11.73 3.03
C ILE A 307 -14.13 -11.22 4.26
N ASP A 308 -13.94 -9.91 4.40
CA ASP A 308 -13.27 -9.33 5.58
C ASP A 308 -14.01 -9.65 6.88
N ASP A 309 -15.34 -9.58 6.88
CA ASP A 309 -16.19 -9.93 8.03
C ASP A 309 -16.06 -11.43 8.38
N LEU A 310 -15.97 -12.32 7.39
CA LEU A 310 -15.70 -13.74 7.61
C LEU A 310 -14.32 -13.95 8.24
N LEU A 311 -13.29 -13.34 7.66
CA LEU A 311 -11.92 -13.42 8.19
C LEU A 311 -11.85 -12.85 9.61
N ALA A 312 -12.58 -11.78 9.92
CA ALA A 312 -12.67 -11.24 11.27
C ALA A 312 -13.24 -12.27 12.27
N ARG A 313 -14.30 -13.01 11.90
CA ARG A 313 -14.86 -14.09 12.73
C ARG A 313 -13.90 -15.26 12.91
N VAL A 314 -13.19 -15.66 11.85
CA VAL A 314 -12.17 -16.72 11.91
C VAL A 314 -11.00 -16.29 12.81
N GLN A 315 -10.56 -15.04 12.70
CA GLN A 315 -9.55 -14.45 13.58
C GLN A 315 -10.00 -14.45 15.04
N GLU A 316 -11.24 -14.03 15.32
CA GLU A 316 -11.83 -14.03 16.66
C GLU A 316 -11.91 -15.45 17.23
N TYR A 317 -12.34 -16.42 16.42
CA TYR A 317 -12.39 -17.84 16.80
C TYR A 317 -11.04 -18.36 17.29
N PHE A 318 -9.96 -18.02 16.57
CA PHE A 318 -8.60 -18.41 16.94
C PHE A 318 -8.07 -17.61 18.14
N THR A 319 -8.32 -16.30 18.19
CA THR A 319 -7.88 -15.43 19.29
C THR A 319 -8.52 -15.84 20.62
N ALA A 320 -9.80 -16.26 20.61
CA ALA A 320 -10.49 -16.73 21.81
C ALA A 320 -9.90 -18.02 22.41
N ARG A 321 -9.17 -18.82 21.60
CA ARG A 321 -8.57 -20.10 22.01
C ARG A 321 -7.06 -20.03 22.20
N GLY A 322 -6.41 -19.05 21.59
CA GLY A 322 -4.97 -18.81 21.70
C GLY A 322 -4.65 -17.83 22.82
N SER A 323 -3.78 -18.23 23.73
CA SER A 323 -3.09 -17.34 24.66
C SER A 323 -1.58 -17.55 24.59
N ILE A 324 -0.85 -16.47 24.35
CA ILE A 324 0.62 -16.48 24.35
C ILE A 324 1.12 -15.44 25.33
N GLY A 325 2.16 -15.80 26.09
CA GLY A 325 2.88 -14.84 26.91
C GLY A 325 3.56 -13.78 26.03
N GLN A 326 3.49 -12.52 26.43
CA GLN A 326 3.98 -11.38 25.63
C GLN A 326 5.44 -11.49 25.17
N LEU A 327 6.26 -12.28 25.88
CA LEU A 327 7.67 -12.53 25.56
C LEU A 327 7.88 -13.14 24.16
N PHE A 328 6.98 -13.99 23.68
CA PHE A 328 7.15 -14.71 22.41
C PHE A 328 6.52 -14.01 21.21
N LEU A 329 5.73 -12.95 21.45
CA LEU A 329 4.95 -12.25 20.42
C LEU A 329 5.83 -11.75 19.25
N PRO A 330 6.95 -11.03 19.51
CA PRO A 330 7.75 -10.48 18.42
C PRO A 330 8.45 -11.55 17.59
N LEU A 331 8.90 -12.64 18.23
CA LEU A 331 9.56 -13.77 17.55
C LEU A 331 8.60 -14.48 16.59
N LEU A 332 7.37 -14.74 17.04
CA LEU A 332 6.33 -15.35 16.20
C LEU A 332 5.92 -14.46 15.03
N GLN A 333 5.81 -13.16 15.26
CA GLN A 333 5.50 -12.18 14.20
C GLN A 333 6.60 -12.14 13.14
N ASN A 334 7.86 -12.05 13.55
CA ASN A 334 8.99 -12.05 12.61
C ASN A 334 9.05 -13.37 11.82
N PHE A 335 8.86 -14.51 12.49
CA PHE A 335 8.85 -15.80 11.82
C PHE A 335 7.75 -15.90 10.77
N LEU A 336 6.53 -15.46 11.08
CA LEU A 336 5.43 -15.45 10.10
C LEU A 336 5.78 -14.64 8.86
N VAL A 337 6.29 -13.42 9.05
CA VAL A 337 6.66 -12.53 7.95
C VAL A 337 7.77 -13.13 7.09
N GLU A 338 8.76 -13.77 7.69
CA GLU A 338 9.94 -14.29 6.98
C GLU A 338 9.73 -15.66 6.33
N ARG A 339 8.94 -16.55 6.96
CA ARG A 339 8.89 -17.98 6.62
C ARG A 339 7.59 -18.41 5.98
N VAL A 340 6.52 -17.68 6.20
CA VAL A 340 5.19 -18.09 5.72
C VAL A 340 4.81 -17.20 4.55
N ASN A 341 4.81 -17.78 3.35
CA ASN A 341 4.19 -17.14 2.21
C ASN A 341 2.67 -17.23 2.39
N ALA A 342 2.09 -16.19 3.00
CA ALA A 342 0.68 -16.12 3.31
C ALA A 342 -0.20 -16.29 2.04
N VAL A 343 0.25 -15.79 0.88
CA VAL A 343 -0.46 -15.93 -0.40
C VAL A 343 -0.49 -17.39 -0.84
N GLN A 344 0.67 -18.06 -0.85
CA GLN A 344 0.76 -19.48 -1.22
C GLN A 344 -0.12 -20.36 -0.33
N LEU A 345 -0.10 -20.13 0.98
CA LEU A 345 -0.92 -20.91 1.91
C LEU A 345 -2.41 -20.71 1.68
N ARG A 346 -2.83 -19.50 1.29
CA ARG A 346 -4.21 -19.24 0.90
C ARG A 346 -4.58 -19.98 -0.38
N ASP A 347 -3.73 -19.96 -1.40
CA ASP A 347 -3.98 -20.64 -2.68
C ASP A 347 -4.10 -22.18 -2.48
N GLU A 348 -3.34 -22.75 -1.54
CA GLU A 348 -3.49 -24.15 -1.11
C GLU A 348 -4.87 -24.43 -0.48
N LEU A 349 -5.39 -23.50 0.32
CA LEU A 349 -6.70 -23.62 0.95
C LEU A 349 -7.86 -23.42 -0.04
N GLU A 350 -7.71 -22.54 -1.03
CA GLU A 350 -8.64 -22.41 -2.14
C GLU A 350 -8.72 -23.73 -2.92
N SER A 351 -7.57 -24.33 -3.22
CA SER A 351 -7.49 -25.62 -3.90
C SER A 351 -8.17 -26.74 -3.10
N TRP A 352 -8.07 -26.71 -1.77
CA TRP A 352 -8.72 -27.67 -0.89
C TRP A 352 -10.24 -27.45 -0.77
N THR A 353 -10.68 -26.20 -0.62
CA THR A 353 -12.12 -25.87 -0.53
C THR A 353 -12.84 -26.01 -1.87
N ASN A 354 -12.10 -26.04 -2.99
CA ASN A 354 -12.64 -25.90 -4.34
C ASN A 354 -13.47 -24.60 -4.49
N CYS A 355 -13.08 -23.56 -3.74
CA CYS A 355 -13.69 -22.24 -3.72
C CYS A 355 -12.59 -21.18 -3.75
N THR A 356 -12.69 -20.22 -4.67
CA THR A 356 -11.76 -19.09 -4.70
C THR A 356 -11.98 -18.18 -3.50
N PHE A 357 -10.96 -17.42 -3.08
CA PHE A 357 -11.04 -16.49 -1.95
C PHE A 357 -12.18 -15.48 -2.11
N ASP A 358 -12.42 -15.03 -3.34
CA ASP A 358 -13.53 -14.14 -3.69
C ASP A 358 -14.91 -14.74 -3.37
N GLN A 359 -15.01 -16.06 -3.29
CA GLN A 359 -16.22 -16.81 -2.98
C GLN A 359 -16.30 -17.25 -1.51
N TRP A 360 -15.30 -16.94 -0.67
CA TRP A 360 -15.33 -17.40 0.72
C TRP A 360 -16.52 -16.86 1.51
N HIS A 361 -17.08 -15.71 1.11
CA HIS A 361 -18.30 -15.18 1.69
C HIS A 361 -19.52 -16.11 1.54
N THR A 362 -19.50 -17.08 0.62
CA THR A 362 -20.58 -18.07 0.43
C THR A 362 -20.40 -19.32 1.28
N LEU A 363 -19.31 -19.43 2.05
CA LEU A 363 -19.07 -20.60 2.90
C LEU A 363 -20.12 -20.67 4.02
N ASP A 364 -20.74 -21.82 4.17
CA ASP A 364 -21.64 -22.06 5.29
C ASP A 364 -20.87 -22.27 6.61
N SER A 365 -21.60 -22.41 7.72
CA SER A 365 -20.99 -22.61 9.04
C SER A 365 -20.15 -23.90 9.15
N SER A 366 -20.51 -24.95 8.42
CA SER A 366 -19.79 -26.23 8.42
C SER A 366 -18.48 -26.11 7.63
N GLN A 367 -18.53 -25.47 6.46
CA GLN A 367 -17.36 -25.19 5.63
C GLN A 367 -16.41 -24.21 6.32
N THR A 368 -16.94 -23.20 7.02
CA THR A 368 -16.14 -22.27 7.83
C THR A 368 -15.40 -23.00 8.95
N THR A 369 -16.07 -23.96 9.61
CA THR A 369 -15.43 -24.79 10.64
C THR A 369 -14.33 -25.66 10.04
N ALA A 370 -14.61 -26.30 8.90
CA ALA A 370 -13.64 -27.13 8.20
C ALA A 370 -12.42 -26.31 7.70
N LEU A 371 -12.65 -25.08 7.25
CA LEU A 371 -11.58 -24.12 6.92
C LEU A 371 -10.71 -23.81 8.15
N CYS A 372 -11.32 -23.56 9.31
CA CYS A 372 -10.58 -23.33 10.55
C CYS A 372 -9.70 -24.53 10.93
N GLU A 373 -10.23 -25.75 10.80
CA GLU A 373 -9.48 -26.98 11.05
C GLU A 373 -8.30 -27.16 10.09
N GLN A 374 -8.49 -26.86 8.80
CA GLN A 374 -7.41 -26.93 7.82
C GLN A 374 -6.31 -25.89 8.06
N ILE A 375 -6.69 -24.67 8.44
CA ILE A 375 -5.72 -23.65 8.83
C ILE A 375 -4.89 -24.17 10.02
N LEU A 376 -5.53 -24.74 11.05
CA LEU A 376 -4.80 -25.32 12.19
C LEU A 376 -3.90 -26.49 11.79
N LEU A 377 -4.36 -27.36 10.89
CA LEU A 377 -3.57 -28.47 10.36
C LEU A 377 -2.28 -27.95 9.71
N LYS A 378 -2.38 -26.87 8.94
CA LYS A 378 -1.26 -26.25 8.23
C LYS A 378 -0.37 -25.37 9.12
N THR A 379 -0.91 -24.74 10.16
CA THR A 379 -0.12 -23.90 11.07
C THR A 379 0.62 -24.70 12.14
N ARG A 380 0.15 -25.90 12.52
CA ARG A 380 0.80 -26.76 13.51
C ARG A 380 2.27 -27.09 13.21
N PRO A 381 2.67 -27.55 12.00
CA PRO A 381 4.07 -27.77 11.66
C PRO A 381 4.91 -26.50 11.79
N LEU A 382 4.37 -25.35 11.37
CA LEU A 382 5.05 -24.06 11.47
C LEU A 382 5.26 -23.67 12.95
N CYS A 383 4.28 -23.90 13.81
CA CYS A 383 4.43 -23.68 15.25
C CYS A 383 5.51 -24.56 15.89
N LEU A 384 5.62 -25.82 15.46
CA LEU A 384 6.68 -26.72 15.94
C LEU A 384 8.07 -26.20 15.53
N GLU A 385 8.22 -25.68 14.32
CA GLU A 385 9.45 -25.05 13.86
C GLU A 385 9.81 -23.81 14.70
N VAL A 386 8.85 -22.91 14.93
CA VAL A 386 9.08 -21.72 15.79
C VAL A 386 9.47 -22.13 17.20
N TYR A 387 8.75 -23.10 17.76
CA TYR A 387 9.01 -23.59 19.10
C TYR A 387 10.42 -24.17 19.21
N ALA A 388 10.85 -24.98 18.23
CA ALA A 388 12.19 -25.54 18.18
C ALA A 388 13.27 -24.44 18.11
N GLU A 389 13.04 -23.39 17.32
CA GLU A 389 13.94 -22.23 17.25
C GLU A 389 13.98 -21.43 18.57
N CYS A 390 12.84 -21.26 19.24
CA CYS A 390 12.78 -20.61 20.55
C CYS A 390 13.58 -21.42 21.59
N CYS A 391 13.40 -22.74 21.63
CA CYS A 391 14.17 -23.62 22.50
C CYS A 391 15.68 -23.53 22.22
N ARG A 392 16.08 -23.49 20.94
CA ARG A 392 17.48 -23.30 20.55
C ARG A 392 18.04 -21.96 21.06
N CYS A 393 17.27 -20.88 20.97
CA CYS A 393 17.69 -19.57 21.46
C CYS A 393 17.83 -19.53 22.99
N ILE A 394 16.85 -20.07 23.71
CA ILE A 394 16.90 -20.15 25.19
C ILE A 394 18.10 -20.98 25.64
N PHE A 395 18.33 -22.13 24.99
CA PHE A 395 19.46 -22.99 25.30
C PHE A 395 20.81 -22.28 25.07
N ASN A 396 20.96 -21.56 23.96
CA ASN A 396 22.17 -20.77 23.70
C ASN A 396 22.39 -19.66 24.74
N LEU A 397 21.33 -19.01 25.21
CA LEU A 397 21.41 -18.02 26.29
C LEU A 397 21.84 -18.64 27.62
N GLU A 398 21.32 -19.82 27.97
CA GLU A 398 21.77 -20.55 29.16
C GLU A 398 23.23 -20.98 29.04
N LEU A 399 23.67 -21.41 27.85
CA LEU A 399 25.07 -21.78 27.61
C LEU A 399 26.00 -20.58 27.79
N LEU A 400 25.64 -19.42 27.24
CA LEU A 400 26.39 -18.17 27.42
C LEU A 400 26.45 -17.76 28.90
N ASN A 401 25.32 -17.84 29.61
CA ASN A 401 25.27 -17.50 31.04
C ASN A 401 26.12 -18.45 31.90
N ARG A 402 26.24 -19.74 31.52
CA ARG A 402 27.13 -20.70 32.19
C ARG A 402 28.60 -20.42 31.90
N GLN A 403 28.96 -19.98 30.70
CA GLN A 403 30.34 -19.64 30.34
C GLN A 403 30.85 -18.41 31.11
N ASP A 404 29.98 -17.44 31.43
CA ASP A 404 30.35 -16.30 32.26
C ASP A 404 30.55 -16.66 33.75
N GLN A 405 29.96 -17.76 34.22
CA GLN A 405 30.08 -18.20 35.62
C GLN A 405 31.32 -19.06 35.91
N THR A 406 32.02 -19.55 34.89
CA THR A 406 33.21 -20.41 35.06
C THR A 406 34.54 -19.67 34.99
N ILE A 407 34.55 -18.34 34.86
CA ILE A 407 35.75 -17.54 35.09
C ILE A 407 35.85 -17.29 36.60
N PRO A 408 36.77 -17.94 37.33
CA PRO A 408 36.94 -17.66 38.76
C PRO A 408 37.32 -16.20 38.91
N SER A 409 36.50 -15.46 39.66
CA SER A 409 36.79 -14.09 40.05
C SER A 409 38.10 -14.06 40.83
N GLU A 410 39.21 -13.74 40.15
CA GLU A 410 40.47 -13.41 40.81
C GLU A 410 40.25 -12.22 41.75
N PRO A 411 40.53 -12.37 43.06
CA PRO A 411 40.43 -11.28 43.98
C PRO A 411 41.65 -10.38 43.81
N GLY A 412 41.45 -9.17 43.27
CA GLY A 412 42.32 -8.04 43.59
C GLY A 412 42.96 -7.24 42.46
N LEU A 413 42.70 -7.50 41.17
CA LEU A 413 43.09 -6.55 40.13
C LEU A 413 41.97 -5.54 39.89
N THR A 414 42.20 -4.29 40.31
CA THR A 414 41.48 -3.11 39.80
C THR A 414 41.39 -3.24 38.28
N LYS A 415 40.18 -3.50 37.79
CA LYS A 415 39.83 -3.71 36.39
C LYS A 415 40.50 -2.63 35.56
N ALA A 416 41.58 -2.97 34.84
CA ALA A 416 42.28 -2.04 33.98
C ALA A 416 41.25 -1.50 32.98
N GLU A 417 40.89 -0.22 33.11
CA GLU A 417 39.89 0.40 32.25
C GLU A 417 40.38 0.28 30.80
N LYS A 418 39.57 -0.36 29.97
CA LYS A 418 39.87 -0.56 28.55
C LYS A 418 39.91 0.82 27.89
N LEU A 419 41.11 1.26 27.52
CA LEU A 419 41.32 2.54 26.83
C LEU A 419 40.92 2.39 25.35
N ILE A 420 40.26 3.42 24.83
CA ILE A 420 39.71 3.47 23.48
C ILE A 420 40.43 4.56 22.69
N SER A 421 40.92 4.20 21.49
CA SER A 421 41.38 5.16 20.48
C SER A 421 40.43 5.07 19.28
N LEU A 422 39.88 6.20 18.85
CA LEU A 422 38.90 6.29 17.78
C LEU A 422 39.04 7.62 17.06
N GLN A 423 39.19 7.61 15.73
CA GLN A 423 39.23 8.83 14.92
C GLN A 423 38.18 8.74 13.82
N VAL A 424 37.19 9.62 13.88
CA VAL A 424 36.07 9.71 12.93
C VAL A 424 35.85 11.16 12.52
N GLN A 425 35.51 11.40 11.25
CA GLN A 425 35.25 12.74 10.72
C GLN A 425 33.94 12.74 9.94
N ASN A 426 33.03 13.64 10.31
CA ASN A 426 31.72 13.84 9.67
C ASN A 426 30.89 12.55 9.56
N VAL A 427 30.87 11.76 10.63
CA VAL A 427 30.11 10.50 10.73
C VAL A 427 28.83 10.76 11.51
N ASP A 428 27.73 10.05 11.19
CA ASP A 428 26.48 10.16 11.95
C ASP A 428 26.71 9.77 13.42
N ILE A 429 26.17 10.56 14.34
CA ILE A 429 26.38 10.34 15.77
C ILE A 429 25.84 8.98 16.25
N GLN A 430 24.78 8.45 15.64
CA GLN A 430 24.27 7.12 15.98
C GLN A 430 25.31 6.05 15.64
N ASP A 431 25.96 6.16 14.48
CA ASP A 431 27.00 5.23 14.06
C ASP A 431 28.22 5.28 15.00
N VAL A 432 28.61 6.48 15.44
CA VAL A 432 29.73 6.66 16.39
C VAL A 432 29.39 6.05 17.76
N LEU A 433 28.17 6.24 18.25
CA LEU A 433 27.69 5.64 19.50
C LEU A 433 27.62 4.12 19.42
N GLU A 434 27.14 3.57 18.31
CA GLU A 434 27.12 2.12 18.07
C GLU A 434 28.54 1.54 18.00
N LEU A 435 29.47 2.26 17.38
CA LEU A 435 30.87 1.84 17.28
C LEU A 435 31.56 1.80 18.65
N LEU A 436 31.34 2.83 19.48
CA LEU A 436 31.82 2.85 20.87
C LEU A 436 31.20 1.70 21.70
N ALA A 437 29.91 1.43 21.52
CA ALA A 437 29.22 0.33 22.18
C ALA A 437 29.85 -1.04 21.85
N LYS A 438 30.16 -1.26 20.57
CA LYS A 438 30.85 -2.47 20.09
C LYS A 438 32.26 -2.62 20.67
N MET A 439 33.02 -1.53 20.76
CA MET A 439 34.38 -1.56 21.33
C MET A 439 34.39 -1.88 22.83
N ALA A 440 33.37 -1.45 23.57
CA ALA A 440 33.26 -1.66 25.01
C ALA A 440 32.39 -2.86 25.41
N HIS A 441 31.76 -3.56 24.44
CA HIS A 441 30.81 -4.65 24.67
C HIS A 441 29.64 -4.26 25.59
N VAL A 442 29.07 -3.06 25.36
CA VAL A 442 27.89 -2.57 26.10
C VAL A 442 26.72 -2.34 25.16
N CYS A 443 25.51 -2.30 25.69
CA CYS A 443 24.31 -2.00 24.91
C CYS A 443 24.06 -0.48 24.94
N VAL A 444 23.90 0.12 23.76
CA VAL A 444 23.53 1.53 23.60
C VAL A 444 22.18 1.59 22.92
N VAL A 445 21.25 2.38 23.49
CA VAL A 445 19.93 2.64 22.92
C VAL A 445 19.83 4.14 22.65
N ALA A 446 19.73 4.52 21.38
CA ALA A 446 19.53 5.90 20.96
C ALA A 446 18.08 6.12 20.53
N ASP A 447 17.47 7.24 20.95
CA ASP A 447 16.17 7.67 20.46
C ASP A 447 16.23 8.02 18.95
N ARG A 448 15.17 7.74 18.18
CA ARG A 448 15.08 8.06 16.74
C ARG A 448 15.24 9.54 16.42
N SER A 449 15.03 10.42 17.40
CA SER A 449 15.18 11.88 17.29
C SER A 449 16.63 12.37 17.33
N ILE A 450 17.58 11.48 17.64
CA ILE A 450 19.02 11.78 17.64
C ILE A 450 19.51 11.72 16.20
N GLY A 451 20.05 12.82 15.68
CA GLY A 451 20.63 12.85 14.34
C GLY A 451 21.61 14.01 14.22
N GLY A 452 22.54 13.91 13.26
CA GLY A 452 23.60 14.89 13.04
C GLY A 452 24.96 14.22 12.90
N THR A 453 25.93 14.94 12.35
CA THR A 453 27.28 14.42 12.15
C THR A 453 28.27 14.99 13.17
N VAL A 454 29.21 14.16 13.61
CA VAL A 454 30.28 14.53 14.54
C VAL A 454 31.64 14.15 14.00
N SER A 455 32.65 14.92 14.41
CA SER A 455 34.07 14.65 14.15
C SER A 455 34.78 14.55 15.50
N VAL A 456 35.31 13.38 15.83
CA VAL A 456 35.88 13.08 17.14
C VAL A 456 37.19 12.33 16.96
N SER A 457 38.22 12.75 17.69
CA SER A 457 39.53 12.09 17.75
C SER A 457 39.85 11.79 19.21
N LEU A 458 39.76 10.51 19.57
CA LEU A 458 40.07 9.95 20.89
C LEU A 458 41.38 9.16 20.77
N ASP A 459 42.30 9.38 21.69
CA ASP A 459 43.50 8.54 21.81
C ASP A 459 43.68 8.07 23.25
N ARG A 460 43.55 6.75 23.46
CA ARG A 460 43.71 6.06 24.74
C ARG A 460 42.84 6.65 25.85
N VAL A 461 41.57 6.91 25.56
CA VAL A 461 40.60 7.51 26.47
C VAL A 461 39.75 6.42 27.13
N PRO A 462 39.49 6.47 28.45
CA PRO A 462 38.53 5.57 29.10
C PRO A 462 37.14 5.64 28.44
N PHE A 463 36.44 4.51 28.37
CA PHE A 463 35.14 4.44 27.69
C PHE A 463 34.11 5.47 28.20
N THR A 464 34.05 5.72 29.50
CA THR A 464 33.12 6.71 30.08
C THR A 464 33.43 8.12 29.61
N GLU A 465 34.70 8.51 29.58
CA GLU A 465 35.13 9.83 29.10
C GLU A 465 34.90 9.96 27.58
N ALA A 466 35.19 8.89 26.81
CA ALA A 466 34.87 8.83 25.38
C ALA A 466 33.37 9.05 25.11
N LEU A 467 32.51 8.42 25.92
CA LEU A 467 31.05 8.54 25.80
C LEU A 467 30.56 9.96 26.12
N GLU A 468 31.12 10.58 27.16
CA GLU A 468 30.83 11.96 27.57
C GLU A 468 31.22 12.96 26.49
N VAL A 469 32.39 12.79 25.86
CA VAL A 469 32.85 13.65 24.76
C VAL A 469 31.92 13.57 23.55
N VAL A 470 31.53 12.35 23.14
CA VAL A 470 30.61 12.17 22.01
C VAL A 470 29.21 12.70 22.34
N ALA A 471 28.71 12.47 23.55
CA ALA A 471 27.42 12.98 23.99
C ALA A 471 27.40 14.52 24.00
N ALA A 472 28.46 15.15 24.50
CA ALA A 472 28.61 16.60 24.54
C ALA A 472 28.66 17.20 23.11
N ALA A 473 29.43 16.59 22.20
CA ALA A 473 29.50 17.03 20.80
C ALA A 473 28.13 16.97 20.08
N GLY A 474 27.27 16.02 20.48
CA GLY A 474 25.92 15.85 19.95
C GLY A 474 24.80 16.60 20.65
N ASN A 475 25.09 17.38 21.70
CA ASN A 475 24.07 17.90 22.63
C ASN A 475 23.12 16.81 23.14
N LEU A 476 23.69 15.69 23.59
CA LEU A 476 22.98 14.55 24.14
C LEU A 476 23.21 14.43 25.66
N THR A 477 22.20 13.93 26.35
CA THR A 477 22.31 13.37 27.71
C THR A 477 22.15 11.88 27.65
N TYR A 478 22.73 11.16 28.61
CA TYR A 478 22.50 9.73 28.74
C TYR A 478 22.20 9.34 30.19
N THR A 479 21.45 8.25 30.35
CA THR A 479 21.27 7.56 31.63
C THR A 479 21.91 6.18 31.55
N LYS A 480 22.59 5.78 32.61
CA LYS A 480 23.23 4.47 32.72
C LYS A 480 22.41 3.57 33.64
N ASN A 481 21.87 2.48 33.09
CA ASN A 481 21.19 1.44 33.84
C ASN A 481 21.95 0.11 33.64
N SER A 482 22.81 -0.22 34.60
CA SER A 482 23.69 -1.40 34.54
C SER A 482 24.64 -1.37 33.31
N ASN A 483 24.39 -2.24 32.31
CA ASN A 483 25.16 -2.34 31.05
C ASN A 483 24.46 -1.68 29.85
N ILE A 484 23.37 -0.95 30.09
CA ILE A 484 22.60 -0.24 29.06
C ILE A 484 22.77 1.26 29.24
N TYR A 485 23.18 1.94 28.18
CA TYR A 485 23.27 3.40 28.10
C TYR A 485 22.19 3.91 27.16
N THR A 486 21.27 4.72 27.69
CA THR A 486 20.15 5.28 26.92
C THR A 486 20.40 6.76 26.67
N PHE A 487 20.42 7.16 25.39
CA PHE A 487 20.70 8.54 24.98
C PHE A 487 19.43 9.28 24.60
N ASN A 488 19.34 10.54 25.02
CA ASN A 488 18.26 11.46 24.69
C ASN A 488 18.82 12.84 24.36
N ARG A 489 18.13 13.57 23.49
CA ARG A 489 18.50 14.95 23.15
C ARG A 489 18.33 15.88 24.35
N LEU A 490 19.32 16.75 24.60
CA LEU A 490 19.19 17.80 25.60
C LEU A 490 18.15 18.83 25.16
N SER A 491 16.95 18.72 25.72
CA SER A 491 15.89 19.71 25.50
C SER A 491 16.21 21.00 26.27
N GLY A 492 16.77 22.01 25.59
CA GLY A 492 16.60 23.43 25.99
C GLY A 492 17.73 24.17 26.70
N ARG A 493 19.02 23.96 26.38
CA ARG A 493 20.09 24.88 26.80
C ARG A 493 21.16 25.04 25.72
N ASN A 494 21.64 26.27 25.50
CA ASN A 494 22.82 26.55 24.69
C ASN A 494 24.02 25.74 25.25
N PRO A 495 24.88 25.16 24.40
CA PRO A 495 26.03 24.38 24.86
C PRO A 495 26.99 25.27 25.67
N PRO A 496 27.59 24.78 26.77
CA PRO A 496 28.72 25.45 27.37
C PRO A 496 29.88 25.43 26.38
N THR A 497 30.34 26.63 26.00
CA THR A 497 31.55 26.83 25.22
C THR A 497 32.75 26.29 26.00
N THR A 498 33.44 25.32 25.39
CA THR A 498 34.77 24.81 25.75
C THR A 498 34.89 24.11 27.12
N ILE A 499 34.89 22.78 27.11
CA ILE A 499 35.50 21.97 28.18
C ILE A 499 36.94 21.66 27.73
N ILE A 500 37.92 22.38 28.28
CA ILE A 500 39.33 21.94 28.24
C ILE A 500 39.52 21.03 29.44
N SER A 501 39.63 19.72 29.20
CA SER A 501 40.21 18.80 30.19
C SER A 501 41.71 19.08 30.24
N GLU A 502 42.22 19.59 31.37
CA GLU A 502 43.65 19.90 31.55
C GLU A 502 44.56 18.64 31.56
N ASN A 503 44.01 17.42 31.43
CA ASN A 503 44.77 16.18 31.57
C ASN A 503 44.61 15.15 30.42
N SER A 504 43.92 15.46 29.32
CA SER A 504 43.78 14.53 28.19
C SER A 504 43.97 15.24 26.84
N ASN A 505 44.74 14.61 25.94
CA ASN A 505 45.02 15.08 24.57
C ASN A 505 43.74 15.04 23.69
N ILE A 506 42.77 15.88 23.98
CA ILE A 506 41.47 15.95 23.28
C ILE A 506 41.43 17.24 22.46
N TYR A 507 41.28 17.10 21.14
CA TYR A 507 41.13 18.23 20.21
C TYR A 507 39.75 18.18 19.56
N THR A 508 38.93 19.21 19.80
CA THR A 508 37.68 19.44 19.09
C THR A 508 37.87 20.60 18.10
N PHE A 509 37.51 20.37 16.84
CA PHE A 509 37.57 21.39 15.79
C PHE A 509 36.18 22.00 15.57
N GLU A 510 36.06 23.31 15.83
CA GLU A 510 34.82 24.05 15.63
C GLU A 510 34.77 24.63 14.20
N ARG A 511 33.61 24.55 13.55
CA ARG A 511 33.37 25.11 12.22
C ARG A 511 32.68 26.47 12.38
N GLN A 512 33.31 27.55 11.94
CA GLN A 512 32.62 28.84 11.77
C GLN A 512 31.55 28.70 10.68
N TYR A 513 30.28 28.90 11.07
CA TYR A 513 29.21 29.17 10.12
C TYR A 513 29.23 30.67 9.80
N ASP A 514 29.58 31.01 8.57
CA ASP A 514 29.18 32.30 7.98
C ASP A 514 27.71 32.20 7.53
N PRO A 515 26.92 33.28 7.66
CA PRO A 515 25.46 33.27 7.50
C PRO A 515 24.94 33.01 6.09
#